data_AF-A0A2H5YIC6-F1
#
_entry.id   AF-A0A2H5YIC6-F1
#
_cell.length_a   1.000
_cell.length_b   1.000
_cell.length_c   1.000
_cell.angle_alpha   90.00
_cell.angle_beta   90.00
_cell.angle_gamma   90.00
#
_symmetry.space_group_name_H-M   'P 1'
#
loop_
_entity.id
_entity.type
_entity.pdbx_description
1 polymer ?
#
loop_
_entity_poly.entity_id
_entity_poly.type
_entity_poly.pdbx_seq_one_letter_code
_entity_poly.pdbx_strand_id
1 'polypeptide(L)' 'MYGAHVFPDSNAIGRGEDPQWLYAVRFEARELWGDSAEPGQAVYFDAWESYLEPADEG' A
#
# COMPACT_ATOMS: atom_id res chain seq x y z
N MET A 1 8.46 11.86 4.02
CA MET A 1 8.99 10.77 3.18
C MET A 1 9.41 9.65 4.09
N TYR A 2 8.71 8.53 4.07
CA TYR A 2 9.17 7.29 4.68
C TYR A 2 10.21 6.71 3.70
N GLY A 3 11.42 6.44 4.19
CA GLY A 3 12.55 6.03 3.35
C GLY A 3 12.36 4.64 2.75
N ALA A 4 13.41 4.06 2.16
CA ALA A 4 13.35 2.67 1.75
C ALA A 4 13.19 1.77 2.99
N HIS A 5 12.17 0.90 2.97
CA HIS A 5 11.89 -0.05 4.05
C HIS A 5 12.22 -1.46 3.58
N VAL A 6 12.72 -2.29 4.50
CA VAL A 6 13.00 -3.72 4.25
C VAL A 6 11.77 -4.38 3.65
N PHE A 7 11.92 -5.02 2.50
CA PHE A 7 10.84 -5.71 1.81
C PHE A 7 10.53 -7.03 2.55
N PRO A 8 9.32 -7.17 3.13
CA PRO A 8 9.01 -8.27 4.03
C PRO A 8 8.99 -9.61 3.31
N ASP A 9 8.63 -9.67 2.03
CA ASP A 9 8.55 -10.93 1.27
C ASP A 9 9.93 -11.55 1.04
N SER A 10 10.95 -10.75 0.70
CA SER A 10 12.32 -11.24 0.55
C SER A 10 12.95 -11.60 1.90
N ASN A 11 12.68 -10.80 2.94
CA ASN A 11 13.17 -11.06 4.29
C ASN A 11 12.53 -12.32 4.91
N ALA A 12 11.24 -12.56 4.66
CA ALA A 12 10.51 -13.72 5.18
C ALA A 12 11.03 -15.06 4.64
N ILE A 13 11.67 -15.07 3.46
CA ILE A 13 12.27 -16.28 2.86
C ILE A 13 13.81 -16.26 2.85
N GLY A 14 14.43 -15.32 3.57
CA GLY A 14 15.88 -15.26 3.76
C GLY A 14 16.68 -14.84 2.52
N ARG A 15 16.08 -14.11 1.57
CA ARG A 15 16.74 -13.62 0.35
C ARG A 15 17.43 -12.26 0.48
N GLY A 16 17.40 -11.66 1.69
CA GLY A 16 17.97 -10.35 1.98
C GLY A 16 16.89 -9.25 2.03
N GLU A 17 17.31 -8.04 2.37
CA GLU A 17 16.38 -6.95 2.71
C GLU A 17 15.63 -6.34 1.52
N ASP A 18 16.15 -6.49 0.29
CA ASP A 18 15.61 -5.95 -0.98
C ASP A 18 14.86 -4.62 -0.80
N PRO A 19 15.56 -3.52 -0.43
CA PRO A 19 14.92 -2.30 0.01
C PRO A 19 14.08 -1.70 -1.12
N GLN A 20 12.77 -1.60 -0.87
CA GLN A 20 11.81 -1.01 -1.81
C GLN A 20 11.19 0.26 -1.19
N TRP A 21 10.75 1.18 -2.06
CA TRP A 21 10.04 2.37 -1.64
C TRP A 21 8.68 1.98 -1.05
N LEU A 22 8.36 2.57 0.11
CA LEU A 22 7.08 2.38 0.77
C LEU A 22 6.21 3.61 0.56
N TYR A 23 4.99 3.40 0.06
CA TYR A 23 4.03 4.45 -0.23
C TYR A 23 2.81 4.28 0.67
N ALA A 24 2.33 5.39 1.23
CA ALA A 24 1.04 5.44 1.90
C ALA A 24 -0.06 5.68 0.85
N VAL A 25 -0.84 4.64 0.56
CA VAL A 25 -1.96 4.69 -0.40
C VAL A 25 -3.25 4.94 0.34
N ARG A 26 -4.01 5.95 -0.09
CA ARG A 26 -5.29 6.35 0.50
C ARG A 26 -6.44 5.82 -0.36
N PHE A 27 -7.36 5.11 0.27
CA PHE A 27 -8.65 4.73 -0.31
C PHE A 27 -9.79 5.39 0.45
N GLU A 28 -10.82 5.82 -0.26
CA GLU A 28 -12.07 6.21 0.40
C GLU A 28 -12.68 4.96 1.04
N ALA A 29 -13.17 5.05 2.28
CA ALA A 29 -13.70 3.88 2.99
C ALA A 29 -14.83 3.19 2.21
N ARG A 30 -15.59 3.97 1.41
CA ARG A 30 -16.64 3.41 0.54
C ARG A 30 -16.11 2.49 -0.56
N GLU A 31 -14.89 2.71 -1.04
CA GLU A 31 -14.31 1.89 -2.12
C GLU A 31 -14.00 0.47 -1.61
N LEU A 32 -13.74 0.35 -0.31
CA LEU A 32 -13.44 -0.93 0.34
C LEU A 32 -14.71 -1.62 0.86
N TRP A 33 -15.63 -0.85 1.45
CA TRP A 33 -16.74 -1.39 2.23
C TRP A 33 -18.14 -1.04 1.70
N GLY A 34 -18.22 -0.30 0.58
CA GLY A 34 -19.49 0.13 -0.02
C GLY A 34 -20.30 1.03 0.92
N ASP A 35 -21.63 0.90 0.88
CA ASP A 35 -22.57 1.72 1.65
C ASP A 35 -22.49 1.48 3.18
N SER A 36 -21.79 0.43 3.61
CA SER A 36 -21.54 0.18 5.04
C SER A 36 -20.43 1.06 5.61
N ALA A 37 -19.69 1.77 4.77
CA ALA A 37 -18.62 2.67 5.20
C ALA A 37 -19.19 3.94 5.85
N GLU A 38 -18.54 4.41 6.91
CA GLU A 38 -18.86 5.72 7.47
C GLU A 38 -18.50 6.85 6.47
N PRO A 39 -19.42 7.79 6.20
CA PRO A 39 -19.17 8.88 5.27
C PRO A 39 -17.96 9.75 5.65
N GLY A 40 -17.14 10.07 4.66
CA GLY A 40 -15.98 10.96 4.82
C GLY A 40 -14.76 10.31 5.50
N GLN A 41 -14.78 9.00 5.74
CA GLN A 41 -13.62 8.26 6.24
C GLN A 41 -12.73 7.78 5.09
N ALA A 42 -11.43 7.69 5.37
CA ALA A 42 -10.44 7.15 4.45
C ALA A 42 -9.53 6.16 5.18
N VAL A 43 -9.09 5.14 4.46
CA VAL A 43 -8.16 4.12 4.96
C VAL A 43 -6.82 4.31 4.26
N TYR A 44 -5.75 4.26 5.03
CA TYR A 44 -4.38 4.36 4.54
C TYR A 44 -3.69 3.01 4.68
N PHE A 45 -3.08 2.54 3.61
CA PHE A 45 -2.26 1.33 3.61
C PHE A 45 -0.84 1.69 3.23
N ASP A 46 0.12 1.12 3.93
CA ASP A 46 1.51 1.17 3.52
C ASP A 46 1.78 0.02 2.55
N ALA A 47 2.10 0.35 1.30
CA ALA A 47 2.37 -0.62 0.25
C ALA A 47 3.75 -0.37 -0.36
N TRP A 48 4.51 -1.43 -0.57
CA TRP A 48 5.78 -1.35 -1.29
C TRP A 48 5.55 -1.12 -2.78
N GLU A 49 6.50 -0.47 -3.45
CA GLU A 49 6.45 -0.14 -4.89
C GLU A 49 6.04 -1.32 -5.77
N SER A 50 6.54 -2.52 -5.49
CA SER A 50 6.23 -3.73 -6.26
C SER A 50 4.77 -4.20 -6.15
N TYR A 51 4.03 -3.75 -5.14
CA TYR A 51 2.61 -4.07 -4.97
C TYR A 51 1.68 -3.09 -5.68
N LEU A 52 2.25 -2.02 -6.24
CA LEU A 52 1.50 -0.95 -6.88
C LEU A 52 1.74 -1.00 -8.38
N GLU A 53 0.64 -0.92 -9.13
CA GLU A 53 0.67 -0.66 -10.56
C GLU A 53 -0.04 0.68 -10.82
N PRO A 54 0.33 1.41 -11.89
CA PRO A 54 -0.39 2.61 -12.28
C PRO A 54 -1.88 2.30 -12.44
N ALA A 55 -2.73 3.09 -11.78
CA ALA A 55 -4.16 3.00 -12.05
C ALA A 55 -4.41 3.42 -13.51
N ASP A 56 -5.19 2.65 -14.24
CA ASP A 56 -5.59 3.00 -15.60
C ASP A 56 -6.29 4.37 -15.57
N GLU A 57 -5.72 5.34 -16.30
CA GLU A 57 -6.35 6.62 -16.57
C GLU A 57 -7.48 6.39 -17.59
N GLY A 58 -8.66 6.00 -17.09
CA GLY A 58 -9.87 5.82 -17.91
C GLY A 58 -10.28 7.06 -18.68
#